data_AF-A0A553NVL1-F1
#
_entry.id   AF-A0A553NVL1-F1
#
_cell.length_a   1.000
_cell.length_b   1.000
_cell.length_c   1.000
_cell.angle_alpha   90.00
_cell.angle_beta   90.00
_cell.angle_gamma   90.00
#
_symmetry.space_group_name_H-M   'P 1'
#
loop_
_entity.id
_entity.type
_entity.pdbx_description
1 polymer ?
#
loop_
_entity_poly.entity_id
_entity_poly.type
_entity_poly.pdbx_seq_one_letter_code
_entity_poly.pdbx_strand_id
1 'polypeptide(L)'
;MSDKKAPDMELKKAFGELQAKMLETQQKMKLSDLQIENYKRSMTHAQLTDQEIGSLPSDAKLYESVGRMFIISSKDEVAKG
;
A
#
# COMPACT_ATOMS: atom_id res chain seq x y z
N MET A 1 -26.72 46.50 21.50
CA MET A 1 -27.13 45.32 20.71
C MET A 1 -25.96 44.88 19.83
N SER A 2 -24.94 44.24 20.40
CA SER A 2 -23.77 43.73 19.66
C SER A 2 -23.15 42.59 20.44
N ASP A 3 -23.66 41.36 20.28
CA ASP A 3 -22.95 40.15 20.77
C ASP A 3 -23.41 38.84 20.09
N LYS A 4 -24.57 38.84 19.41
CA LYS A 4 -25.11 37.61 18.77
C LYS A 4 -24.46 37.19 17.45
N LYS A 5 -23.57 37.98 16.84
CA LYS A 5 -23.02 37.70 15.48
C LYS A 5 -21.63 37.05 15.47
N ALA A 6 -20.79 37.28 16.49
CA ALA A 6 -19.44 36.71 16.55
C ALA A 6 -19.41 35.18 16.73
N PRO A 7 -20.14 34.59 17.70
CA PRO A 7 -20.11 33.14 17.92
C PRO A 7 -20.72 32.32 16.75
N ASP A 8 -21.68 32.87 16.00
CA ASP A 8 -22.27 32.18 14.82
C ASP A 8 -21.28 32.08 13.64
N MET A 9 -20.44 33.11 13.45
CA MET A 9 -19.43 33.11 12.38
C MET A 9 -18.27 32.16 12.70
N GLU A 10 -17.81 32.11 13.95
CA GLU A 10 -16.81 31.15 14.40
C GLU A 10 -17.32 29.71 14.31
N LEU A 11 -18.57 29.47 14.68
CA LEU A 11 -19.20 28.15 14.57
C LEU A 11 -19.31 27.69 13.10
N LYS A 12 -19.72 28.58 12.19
CA LYS A 12 -19.76 28.28 10.74
C LYS A 12 -18.38 27.98 10.18
N LYS A 13 -17.36 28.74 10.60
CA LYS A 13 -15.97 28.50 10.19
C LYS A 13 -15.46 27.15 10.71
N ALA A 14 -15.66 26.86 11.99
CA ALA A 14 -15.28 25.58 12.59
C ALA A 14 -15.98 24.39 11.93
N PHE A 15 -17.26 24.55 11.55
CA PHE A 15 -18.00 23.51 10.82
C PHE A 15 -17.44 23.28 9.41
N GLY A 16 -17.07 24.35 8.69
CA GLY A 16 -16.40 24.23 7.38
C GLY A 16 -15.04 23.54 7.48
N GLU A 17 -14.23 23.88 8.50
CA GLU A 17 -12.95 23.21 8.76
C GLU A 17 -13.13 21.72 9.10
N LEU A 18 -14.16 21.38 9.88
CA LEU A 18 -14.47 20.00 10.23
C LEU A 18 -14.93 19.20 9.01
N GLN A 19 -15.77 19.79 8.14
CA GLN A 19 -16.16 19.16 6.87
C GLN A 19 -14.95 18.93 5.96
N ALA A 20 -14.03 19.90 5.86
CA ALA A 20 -12.81 19.74 5.08
C ALA A 20 -11.93 18.60 5.61
N LYS A 21 -11.72 18.53 6.93
CA LYS A 21 -10.98 17.44 7.58
C LYS A 21 -11.64 16.07 7.39
N MET A 22 -12.98 16.02 7.45
CA MET A 22 -13.73 14.80 7.19
C MET A 22 -13.48 14.30 5.76
N LEU A 23 -13.57 15.18 4.75
CA LEU A 23 -13.33 14.82 3.36
C LEU A 23 -11.89 14.36 3.13
N GLU A 24 -10.91 15.06 3.70
CA GLU A 24 -9.50 14.68 3.62
C GLU A 24 -9.27 13.29 4.22
N THR A 25 -9.85 13.02 5.39
CA THR A 25 -9.73 11.72 6.07
C THR A 25 -10.36 10.61 5.24
N GLN A 26 -11.53 10.84 4.64
CA GLN A 26 -12.18 9.88 3.76
C GLN A 26 -11.34 9.58 2.51
N GLN A 27 -10.67 10.56 1.93
CA GLN A 27 -9.77 10.36 0.80
C GLN A 27 -8.55 9.53 1.20
N LYS A 28 -7.92 9.85 2.33
CA LYS A 28 -6.78 9.08 2.86
C LYS A 28 -7.18 7.63 3.15
N MET A 29 -8.36 7.40 3.72
CA MET A 29 -8.88 6.05 3.97
C MET A 29 -8.98 5.24 2.67
N LYS A 30 -9.55 5.81 1.61
CA LYS A 30 -9.63 5.15 0.30
C LYS A 30 -8.25 4.83 -0.28
N LEU A 31 -7.27 5.72 -0.13
CA LEU A 31 -5.90 5.46 -0.59
C LEU A 31 -5.26 4.32 0.21
N SER A 32 -5.46 4.28 1.53
CA SER A 32 -5.00 3.18 2.37
C SER A 32 -5.65 1.85 1.98
N ASP A 33 -6.95 1.83 1.70
CA ASP A 33 -7.65 0.63 1.24
C ASP A 33 -7.05 0.10 -0.07
N LEU A 34 -6.77 0.99 -1.03
CA LEU A 34 -6.11 0.62 -2.29
C LEU A 34 -4.69 0.07 -2.06
N GLN A 35 -3.93 0.67 -1.16
CA GLN A 35 -2.61 0.17 -0.78
C GLN A 35 -2.70 -1.23 -0.17
N ILE A 36 -3.65 -1.47 0.73
CA ILE A 36 -3.90 -2.78 1.34
C ILE A 36 -4.16 -3.83 0.26
N GLU A 37 -5.04 -3.55 -0.70
CA GLU A 37 -5.34 -4.51 -1.77
C GLU A 37 -4.14 -4.76 -2.70
N ASN A 38 -3.28 -3.77 -2.93
CA ASN A 38 -2.02 -3.96 -3.64
C ASN A 38 -1.05 -4.85 -2.85
N TYR A 39 -0.89 -4.60 -1.56
CA TYR A 39 -0.01 -5.39 -0.70
C TYR A 39 -0.49 -6.84 -0.56
N LYS A 40 -1.82 -7.06 -0.43
CA LYS A 40 -2.39 -8.42 -0.41
C LYS A 40 -2.04 -9.19 -1.68
N ARG A 41 -2.20 -8.57 -2.86
CA ARG A 41 -1.84 -9.21 -4.13
C ARG A 41 -0.35 -9.51 -4.23
N SER A 42 0.50 -8.57 -3.82
CA SER A 42 1.95 -8.77 -3.79
C SER A 42 2.35 -9.91 -2.84
N MET A 43 1.72 -9.98 -1.67
CA MET A 43 1.96 -11.04 -0.69
C MET A 43 1.56 -12.41 -1.23
N THR A 44 0.38 -12.53 -1.84
CA THR A 44 -0.04 -13.79 -2.46
C THR A 44 0.90 -14.20 -3.59
N HIS A 45 1.35 -13.26 -4.42
CA HIS A 45 2.30 -13.55 -5.49
C HIS A 45 3.64 -14.05 -4.95
N ALA A 46 4.19 -13.41 -3.91
CA ALA A 46 5.41 -13.83 -3.25
C ALA A 46 5.27 -15.24 -2.66
N GLN A 47 4.19 -15.49 -1.91
CA GLN A 47 3.90 -16.80 -1.32
C GLN A 47 3.82 -17.93 -2.36
N LEU A 48 3.17 -17.68 -3.50
CA LEU A 48 3.10 -18.66 -4.59
C LEU A 48 4.49 -18.89 -5.20
N THR A 49 5.26 -17.83 -5.42
CA THR A 49 6.62 -17.92 -5.97
C THR A 49 7.54 -18.72 -5.04
N ASP A 50 7.48 -18.48 -3.73
CA ASP A 50 8.23 -19.22 -2.72
C ASP A 50 7.86 -20.71 -2.69
N GLN A 51 6.57 -21.02 -2.81
CA GLN A 51 6.11 -22.42 -2.89
C GLN A 51 6.65 -23.12 -4.14
N GLU A 52 6.55 -22.47 -5.31
CA GLU A 52 7.04 -23.03 -6.57
C GLU A 52 8.56 -23.24 -6.52
N ILE A 53 9.33 -22.24 -6.08
CA ILE A 53 10.79 -22.35 -5.91
C ILE A 53 11.14 -23.44 -4.90
N GLY A 54 10.42 -23.51 -3.79
CA GLY A 54 10.56 -24.53 -2.75
C GLY A 54 10.43 -25.95 -3.31
N SER A 55 9.48 -26.16 -4.23
CA SER A 55 9.22 -27.46 -4.87
C SER A 55 10.30 -27.91 -5.85
N LEU A 56 11.16 -27.01 -6.34
CA LEU A 56 12.20 -27.33 -7.30
C LEU A 56 13.36 -28.13 -6.68
N PRO A 57 13.98 -29.05 -7.44
CA PRO A 57 15.21 -29.73 -7.06
C PRO A 57 16.33 -28.77 -6.65
N SER A 58 17.24 -29.21 -5.77
CA SER A 58 18.34 -28.39 -5.26
C SER A 58 19.39 -28.04 -6.33
N ASP A 59 19.46 -28.78 -7.43
CA ASP A 59 20.35 -28.56 -8.56
C ASP A 59 19.72 -27.74 -9.70
N ALA A 60 18.46 -27.33 -9.54
CA ALA A 60 17.77 -26.50 -10.51
C ALA A 60 18.45 -25.13 -10.68
N LYS A 61 18.82 -24.79 -11.91
CA LYS A 61 19.37 -23.47 -12.24
C LYS A 61 18.25 -22.44 -12.21
N LEU A 62 18.33 -21.50 -11.28
CA LEU A 62 17.41 -20.38 -11.15
C LEU A 62 17.98 -19.13 -11.82
N TYR A 63 17.09 -18.32 -12.37
CA TYR A 63 17.45 -17.05 -12.99
C TYR A 63 16.55 -15.94 -12.49
N GLU A 64 17.16 -14.87 -11.98
CA GLU A 64 16.47 -13.68 -11.53
C GLU A 64 16.44 -12.64 -12.66
N SER A 65 15.29 -12.00 -12.83
CA SER A 65 15.13 -10.93 -13.82
C SER A 65 15.62 -9.60 -13.27
N VAL A 66 16.58 -8.98 -13.98
CA VAL A 66 17.04 -7.62 -13.70
C VAL A 66 16.74 -6.75 -14.93
N GLY A 67 15.64 -6.02 -14.86
CA GLY A 67 15.14 -5.20 -15.97
C GLY A 67 14.70 -6.06 -17.17
N ARG A 68 15.56 -6.18 -18.18
CA ARG A 68 15.32 -7.01 -19.39
C ARG A 68 16.33 -8.16 -19.55
N MET A 69 17.19 -8.36 -18.56
CA MET A 69 18.20 -9.42 -18.54
C MET A 69 17.86 -10.43 -17.45
N PHE A 70 18.40 -11.64 -17.59
CA PHE A 70 18.28 -12.71 -16.59
C PHE A 70 19.68 -13.09 -16.11
N ILE A 71 19.88 -13.12 -14.79
CA ILE A 71 21.15 -13.47 -14.15
C ILE A 71 20.95 -14.78 -13.41
N ILE A 72 21.95 -15.65 -13.43
CA ILE A 72 21.91 -16.90 -12.66
C ILE A 72 21.99 -16.56 -11.16
N SER A 73 21.03 -17.04 -10.38
CA SER A 73 20.95 -16.80 -8.94
C SER A 73 20.75 -18.13 -8.21
N SER A 74 21.12 -18.18 -6.93
CA SER A 74 20.88 -19.36 -6.09
C SER A 74 19.45 -19.40 -5.53
N LYS A 75 19.00 -20.58 -5.11
CA LYS A 75 17.67 -20.76 -4.51
C LYS A 75 17.46 -19.88 -3.27
N ASP A 76 18.49 -19.73 -2.45
CA ASP A 76 18.46 -18.89 -1.26
C ASP A 76 18.44 -17.39 -1.56
N GLU A 77 18.96 -16.97 -2.72
CA GLU A 77 18.91 -15.58 -3.14
C GLU A 77 17.54 -15.23 -3.72
N VAL A 78 16.97 -16.09 -4.55
CA VAL A 78 15.64 -15.86 -5.14
C VAL A 78 14.53 -15.94 -4.08
N ALA A 79 14.66 -16.81 -3.07
CA ALA A 79 13.68 -16.94 -1.99
C ALA A 79 13.74 -15.81 -0.94
N LYS A 80 14.69 -14.87 -1.03
CA LYS A 80 14.78 -13.68 -0.16
C LYS A 80 14.17 -12.42 -0.80
N GLY A 81 13.87 -12.47 -2.10
CA GLY A 81 13.42 -11.35 -2.92
C GLY A 81 11.96 -11.00 -2.75
#